data_AF-A0A061M2H9-F1
#
_entry.id   AF-A0A061M2H9-F1
#
_cell.length_a   1.000
_cell.length_b   1.000
_cell.length_c   1.000
_cell.angle_alpha   90.00
_cell.angle_beta   90.00
_cell.angle_gamma   90.00
#
_symmetry.space_group_name_H-M   'P 1'
#
loop_
_entity.id
_entity.type
_entity.pdbx_description
1 polymer ?
#
loop_
_entity_poly.entity_id
_entity_poly.type
_entity_poly.pdbx_seq_one_letter_code
_entity_poly.pdbx_strand_id
1 'polypeptide(L)' 'MTIREQSRLMGRPLAKRSVGSTLLLKGFEADISVVLNAGALNARNLYVAMTRGSCRVLVCSP' A
#
# COMPACT_ATOMS: atom_id res chain seq x y z
N MET A 1 23.02 18.68 9.21
CA MET A 1 22.18 17.77 10.03
C MET A 1 20.70 18.21 10.06
N THR A 2 20.43 19.51 9.91
CA THR A 2 19.10 20.16 10.08
C THR A 2 18.03 19.78 9.04
N ILE A 3 18.40 19.62 7.76
CA ILE A 3 17.43 19.33 6.68
C ILE A 3 16.74 17.97 6.88
N ARG A 4 17.48 16.96 7.32
CA ARG A 4 16.97 15.58 7.47
C ARG A 4 15.97 15.45 8.64
N GLU A 5 16.19 16.21 9.71
CA GLU A 5 15.25 16.27 10.83
C GLU A 5 13.98 17.05 10.48
N GLN A 6 14.10 18.19 9.79
CA GLN A 6 12.93 18.91 9.29
C GLN A 6 12.06 18.03 8.39
N SER A 7 12.67 17.25 7.48
CA SER A 7 11.92 16.32 6.61
C SER A 7 11.26 15.17 7.38
N ARG A 8 11.79 14.74 8.54
CA ARG A 8 11.12 13.75 9.40
C ARG A 8 9.89 14.33 10.08
N LEU A 9 9.97 15.59 10.54
CA LEU A 9 8.87 16.27 11.23
C LEU A 9 7.73 16.66 10.27
N MET A 10 8.07 17.19 9.10
CA MET A 10 7.10 17.60 8.07
C MET A 10 6.46 16.39 7.35
N GLY A 11 7.16 15.25 7.32
CA GLY A 11 6.73 14.08 6.56
C GLY A 11 6.82 14.28 5.04
N ARG A 12 6.26 13.32 4.31
CA ARG A 12 6.13 13.39 2.84
C ARG A 12 4.65 13.52 2.49
N PRO A 13 4.29 14.35 1.49
CA PRO A 13 2.91 14.39 1.02
C PRO A 13 2.51 12.99 0.53
N LEU A 14 1.46 12.44 1.12
CA LEU A 14 0.91 11.16 0.72
C LEU A 14 0.04 11.36 -0.53
N ALA A 15 0.28 10.52 -1.55
CA ALA A 15 -0.55 10.53 -2.73
C ALA A 15 -1.97 10.06 -2.37
N LYS A 16 -3.01 10.72 -2.91
CA LYS A 16 -4.41 10.31 -2.72
C LYS A 16 -4.70 8.90 -3.25
N ARG A 17 -3.91 8.45 -4.24
CA ARG A 17 -3.98 7.12 -4.85
C ARG A 17 -2.57 6.71 -5.25
N SER A 18 -2.24 5.44 -5.07
CA SER A 18 -0.97 4.87 -5.51
C SER A 18 -1.22 3.48 -6.12
N VAL A 19 -0.45 3.17 -7.17
CA VAL A 19 -0.47 1.86 -7.81
C VAL A 19 0.96 1.35 -7.79
N GLY A 20 1.15 0.11 -7.38
CA GLY A 20 2.46 -0.49 -7.27
C GLY A 20 2.39 -1.95 -6.87
N SER A 21 3.55 -2.59 -6.83
CA SER A 21 3.65 -3.95 -6.31
C SER A 21 3.39 -3.97 -4.80
N THR A 22 3.08 -5.16 -4.28
CA THR A 22 2.84 -5.38 -2.84
C THR A 22 4.00 -4.92 -1.96
N LEU A 23 5.23 -5.01 -2.46
CA LEU A 23 6.42 -4.56 -1.74
C LEU A 23 6.55 -3.03 -1.70
N LEU A 24 6.23 -2.33 -2.79
CA LEU A 24 6.27 -0.87 -2.85
C LEU A 24 5.20 -0.24 -1.97
N LEU A 25 4.05 -0.91 -1.86
CA LEU A 25 2.94 -0.49 -1.01
C LEU A 25 3.08 -1.00 0.43
N LYS A 26 4.16 -1.73 0.75
CA LYS A 26 4.40 -2.19 2.11
C LYS A 26 4.65 -0.99 3.02
N GLY A 27 3.93 -0.93 4.13
CA GLY A 27 3.99 0.19 5.08
C GLY A 27 3.09 1.37 4.71
N PHE A 28 2.40 1.32 3.57
CA PHE A 28 1.25 2.19 3.30
C PHE A 28 -0.03 1.55 3.82
N GLU A 29 -0.97 2.39 4.23
CA GLU A 29 -2.33 2.02 4.60
C GLU A 29 -3.28 2.97 3.86
N ALA A 30 -4.37 2.42 3.34
CA ALA A 30 -5.37 3.15 2.59
C ALA A 30 -6.77 2.73 3.07
N ASP A 31 -7.74 3.63 3.01
CA ASP A 31 -9.13 3.29 3.34
C ASP A 31 -9.67 2.16 2.46
N ILE A 32 -9.26 2.15 1.19
CA ILE A 32 -9.68 1.18 0.18
C ILE A 32 -8.46 0.62 -0.54
N SER A 33 -8.32 -0.71 -0.58
CA SER A 33 -7.33 -1.39 -1.43
C SER A 33 -8.01 -2.19 -2.55
N VAL A 34 -7.37 -2.22 -3.72
CA VAL A 34 -7.81 -3.00 -4.90
C VAL A 34 -6.69 -3.94 -5.29
N VAL A 35 -6.93 -5.24 -5.16
CA VAL A 35 -5.99 -6.31 -5.50
C VAL A 35 -6.34 -6.86 -6.89
N LEU A 36 -5.52 -6.52 -7.88
CA LEU A 36 -5.69 -6.99 -9.25
C LEU A 36 -4.98 -8.33 -9.44
N ASN A 37 -5.60 -9.22 -10.22
CA ASN A 37 -5.07 -10.55 -10.55
C ASN A 37 -4.62 -11.35 -9.32
N ALA A 38 -5.49 -11.43 -8.31
CA ALA A 38 -5.16 -12.03 -7.02
C ALA A 38 -4.75 -13.51 -7.12
N GLY A 39 -5.26 -14.24 -8.12
CA GLY A 39 -4.91 -15.65 -8.37
C GLY A 39 -3.44 -15.87 -8.76
N ALA A 40 -2.75 -14.84 -9.29
CA ALA A 40 -1.33 -14.91 -9.62
C ALA A 40 -0.40 -14.57 -8.44
N LEU A 41 -0.94 -14.09 -7.31
CA LEU A 41 -0.15 -13.72 -6.14
C LEU A 41 0.12 -14.93 -5.25
N ASN A 42 1.36 -15.05 -4.76
CA ASN A 42 1.66 -16.00 -3.69
C ASN A 42 1.00 -15.56 -2.37
N ALA A 43 0.87 -16.51 -1.42
CA ALA A 43 0.17 -16.27 -0.15
C ALA A 43 0.72 -15.07 0.65
N ARG A 44 2.04 -14.83 0.63
CA ARG A 44 2.67 -13.70 1.34
C ARG A 44 2.30 -12.37 0.72
N ASN A 45 2.34 -12.29 -0.61
CA ASN A 45 1.98 -11.07 -1.34
C ASN A 45 0.49 -10.78 -1.23
N LEU A 46 -0.35 -11.81 -1.33
CA LEU A 46 -1.79 -11.67 -1.15
C LEU A 46 -2.14 -11.18 0.25
N TYR A 47 -1.51 -11.74 1.30
CA TYR A 47 -1.66 -11.26 2.68
C TYR A 47 -1.30 -9.78 2.82
N VAL A 48 -0.15 -9.37 2.27
CA VAL A 48 0.26 -7.96 2.32
C VAL A 48 -0.76 -7.07 1.60
N ALA A 49 -1.19 -7.45 0.39
CA ALA A 49 -2.14 -6.69 -0.41
C ALA A 49 -3.50 -6.51 0.29
N MET A 50 -4.02 -7.60 0.88
CA MET A 50 -5.28 -7.58 1.61
C MET A 50 -5.21 -6.72 2.88
N THR A 51 -4.06 -6.70 3.57
CA THR A 51 -3.88 -5.90 4.80
C THR A 51 -3.53 -4.44 4.55
N ARG A 52 -3.50 -3.96 3.29
CA ARG A 52 -3.30 -2.54 3.00
C ARG A 52 -4.59 -1.71 3.11
N GLY A 53 -5.75 -2.35 3.02
CA GLY A 53 -7.06 -1.68 3.11
C GLY A 53 -7.58 -1.68 4.55
N SER A 54 -7.90 -0.52 5.11
CA SER A 54 -8.41 -0.38 6.49
C SER A 54 -9.94 -0.47 6.59
N CYS A 55 -10.67 0.00 5.56
CA CYS A 55 -12.13 -0.04 5.54
C CYS A 55 -12.70 -1.02 4.51
N ARG A 56 -12.06 -1.16 3.35
CA ARG A 56 -12.53 -2.04 2.27
C ARG A 56 -11.39 -2.63 1.45
N VAL A 57 -11.53 -3.90 1.06
CA VAL A 57 -10.62 -4.61 0.17
C VAL A 57 -11.42 -5.18 -0.98
N LEU A 58 -11.08 -4.81 -2.21
CA LEU A 58 -11.64 -5.37 -3.44
C LEU A 58 -10.62 -6.32 -4.05
N VAL A 59 -11.05 -7.56 -4.31
CA VAL A 59 -10.19 -8.61 -4.88
C VAL A 59 -10.72 -8.97 -6.25
N CYS A 60 -9.90 -8.78 -7.27
CA CYS A 60 -10.18 -9.16 -8.65
C CYS A 60 -9.32 -10.38 -9.00
N SER A 61 -9.97 -11.51 -9.18
CA SER A 61 -9.41 -12.70 -9.83
C SER A 61 -10.03 -12.84 -11.22
N PRO A 62 -9.30 -13.33 -12.23
CA PRO A 62 -9.94 -13.94 -13.38
C PRO A 62 -10.89 -15.06 -12.95
#